data_AF-A0A9W7EEV1-F1
#
_entry.id   AF-A0A9W7EEV1-F1
#
_cell.length_a   1.000
_cell.length_b   1.000
_cell.length_c   1.000
_cell.angle_alpha   90.00
_cell.angle_beta   90.00
_cell.angle_gamma   90.00
#
_symmetry.space_group_name_H-M   'P 1'
#
loop_
_entity.id
_entity.type
_entity.pdbx_description
1 polymer ?
#
loop_
_entity_poly.entity_id
_entity_poly.type
_entity_poly.pdbx_seq_one_letter_code
_entity_poly.pdbx_strand_id
1 'polypeptide(L)'
;DDLKAYCSSCMGGELKVWDLGNRLLDRVILNKVPKVIFFNGSKGDVVVGQGDYLLRVAKDTWLPPGGFEALEKANKHLAVLKLQARFRGSSMRRLLGTGVRSTVKEIHG
;
A
#
# COMPACT_ATOMS: atom_id res chain seq x y z
N ASP A 1 -19.74 5.75 -12.54
CA ASP A 1 -18.93 5.37 -11.37
C ASP A 1 -17.88 6.41 -11.05
N ASP A 2 -18.26 7.39 -10.22
CA ASP A 2 -17.35 8.42 -9.73
C ASP A 2 -16.50 7.87 -8.58
N LEU A 3 -15.41 7.20 -8.93
CA LEU A 3 -14.40 6.80 -7.95
C LEU A 3 -13.77 8.06 -7.35
N LYS A 4 -14.08 8.35 -6.08
CA LYS A 4 -13.40 9.39 -5.30
C LYS A 4 -12.13 8.81 -4.71
N ALA A 5 -10.99 9.32 -5.20
CA ALA A 5 -9.67 8.95 -4.73
C ALA A 5 -8.95 10.14 -4.09
N TYR A 6 -8.11 9.85 -3.12
CA TYR A 6 -7.27 10.81 -2.41
C TYR A 6 -5.82 10.38 -2.56
N CYS A 7 -4.90 11.33 -2.58
CA CYS A 7 -3.48 11.05 -2.65
C CYS A 7 -2.74 11.80 -1.55
N SER A 8 -1.74 11.16 -0.98
CA SER A 8 -0.83 11.80 -0.03
C SER A 8 0.59 11.32 -0.27
N SER A 9 1.57 12.07 0.25
CA SER A 9 2.95 11.64 0.26
C SER A 9 3.63 11.82 1.59
N CYS A 10 4.70 11.04 1.78
CA CYS A 10 5.59 11.18 2.92
C CYS A 10 6.99 11.65 2.48
N MET A 11 7.75 12.16 3.44
CA MET A 11 9.17 12.51 3.24
C MET A 11 10.05 11.31 2.88
N GLY A 12 9.55 10.08 3.05
CA GLY A 12 10.23 8.86 2.61
C GLY A 12 10.21 8.64 1.09
N GLY A 13 9.63 9.56 0.31
CA GLY A 13 9.55 9.41 -1.15
C GLY A 13 8.45 8.45 -1.58
N GLU A 14 7.33 8.41 -0.86
CA GLU A 14 6.22 7.52 -1.20
C GLU A 14 4.98 8.33 -1.49
N LEU A 15 4.30 7.96 -2.57
CA LEU A 15 2.94 8.38 -2.88
C LEU A 15 2.00 7.26 -2.46
N LYS A 16 0.94 7.61 -1.74
CA LYS A 16 -0.13 6.70 -1.33
C LYS A 16 -1.44 7.19 -1.93
N VAL A 17 -2.20 6.27 -2.51
CA VAL A 17 -3.52 6.55 -3.07
C VAL A 17 -4.57 5.79 -2.29
N TRP A 18 -5.66 6.46 -1.94
CA TRP A 18 -6.71 5.97 -1.05
C TRP A 18 -8.06 6.16 -1.71
N ASP A 19 -9.03 5.32 -1.39
CA ASP A 19 -10.44 5.60 -1.71
C ASP A 19 -11.12 6.43 -0.61
N LEU A 20 -12.38 6.82 -0.85
CA LEU A 20 -13.23 7.46 0.15
C LEU A 20 -13.46 6.60 1.41
N GLY A 21 -13.37 5.27 1.28
CA GLY A 21 -13.48 4.33 2.39
C GLY A 21 -12.21 4.20 3.22
N ASN A 22 -11.20 5.06 3.02
CA ASN A 22 -9.90 5.02 3.69
C ASN A 22 -9.13 3.70 3.44
N ARG A 23 -9.41 3.02 2.33
CA ARG A 23 -8.69 1.83 1.89
C ARG A 23 -7.52 2.28 1.01
N LEU A 24 -6.33 1.81 1.35
CA LEU A 24 -5.15 2.02 0.53
C LEU A 24 -5.32 1.26 -0.80
N LEU A 25 -5.35 2.00 -1.90
CA LEU A 25 -5.43 1.46 -3.24
C LEU A 25 -4.04 1.04 -3.72
N ASP A 26 -3.06 1.93 -3.59
CA ASP A 26 -1.69 1.65 -4.02
C ASP A 26 -0.65 2.53 -3.30
N ARG A 27 0.60 2.08 -3.37
CA ARG A 27 1.80 2.77 -2.89
C ARG A 27 2.85 2.80 -4.00
N VAL A 28 3.11 3.99 -4.51
CA VAL A 28 4.12 4.24 -5.54
C VAL A 28 5.39 4.76 -4.86
N ILE A 29 6.50 4.05 -5.06
CA ILE A 29 7.82 4.48 -4.60
C ILE A 29 8.41 5.46 -5.60
N LEU A 30 8.83 6.62 -5.10
CA LEU A 30 9.37 7.71 -5.88
C LEU A 30 10.87 7.81 -5.65
N ASN A 31 11.59 8.25 -6.68
CA ASN A 31 13.05 8.41 -6.61
C ASN A 31 13.47 9.61 -5.74
N LYS A 32 12.57 10.58 -5.56
CA LYS A 32 12.82 11.82 -4.80
C LYS A 32 11.62 12.18 -3.95
N VAL A 33 11.87 12.97 -2.91
CA VAL A 33 10.82 13.51 -2.04
C VAL A 33 9.91 14.43 -2.87
N PRO A 34 8.60 14.14 -2.92
CA PRO A 34 7.66 15.00 -3.62
C PRO A 34 7.44 16.30 -2.86
N LYS A 35 7.41 17.42 -3.59
CA LYS A 35 7.09 18.76 -3.05
C LYS A 35 5.60 19.06 -3.14
N VAL A 36 4.96 18.66 -4.25
CA VAL A 36 3.54 18.89 -4.51
C VAL A 36 2.93 17.66 -5.18
N ILE A 37 1.67 17.37 -4.86
CA ILE A 37 0.91 16.26 -5.43
C ILE A 37 -0.53 16.69 -5.65
N PHE A 38 -1.06 16.39 -6.83
CA PHE A 38 -2.46 16.64 -7.14
C PHE A 38 -2.95 15.70 -8.24
N PHE A 39 -4.27 15.50 -8.30
CA PHE A 39 -4.89 14.77 -9.39
C PHE A 39 -5.09 15.68 -10.61
N ASN A 40 -4.84 15.14 -11.78
CA ASN A 40 -5.34 15.69 -13.03
C ASN A 40 -6.83 15.33 -13.16
N GLY A 41 -7.71 16.30 -12.87
CA GLY A 41 -9.15 16.11 -12.75
C GLY A 41 -9.87 15.55 -13.98
N SER A 42 -9.24 15.59 -15.16
CA SER A 42 -9.84 15.06 -16.40
C SER A 42 -9.49 13.59 -16.69
N LYS A 43 -8.39 13.07 -16.14
CA LYS A 43 -7.87 11.73 -16.45
C LYS A 43 -7.71 10.83 -15.22
N GLY A 44 -7.70 11.42 -14.03
CA GLY A 44 -7.34 10.71 -12.80
C GLY A 44 -5.85 10.39 -12.69
N ASP A 45 -5.00 10.93 -13.57
CA ASP A 45 -3.56 10.81 -13.38
C ASP A 45 -3.14 11.56 -12.11
N VAL A 46 -2.12 11.07 -11.41
CA VAL A 46 -1.50 11.82 -10.31
C VAL A 46 -0.29 12.55 -10.86
N VAL A 47 -0.24 13.87 -10.66
CA VAL A 47 0.91 14.70 -10.99
C VAL A 47 1.71 14.95 -9.73
N VAL A 48 3.00 14.67 -9.79
CA VAL A 48 3.92 14.76 -8.66
C VAL A 48 5.06 15.69 -9.04
N GLY A 49 5.21 16.81 -8.33
CA GLY A 49 6.38 17.67 -8.47
C GLY A 49 7.54 17.16 -7.64
N GLN A 50 8.66 16.83 -8.29
CA GLN A 50 9.89 16.34 -7.65
C GLN A 50 11.09 17.12 -8.18
N GLY A 51 11.78 17.82 -7.28
CA GLY A 51 12.89 18.69 -7.68
C GLY A 51 12.42 19.77 -8.65
N ASP A 52 12.92 19.70 -9.89
CA ASP A 52 12.70 20.67 -10.97
C ASP A 52 11.85 20.11 -12.13
N TYR A 53 11.21 18.96 -11.94
CA TYR A 53 10.34 18.35 -12.95
C TYR A 53 9.02 17.85 -12.36
N LEU A 54 8.05 17.64 -13.25
CA LEU A 54 6.77 17.03 -12.96
C LEU A 54 6.76 15.58 -13.45
N LEU A 55 6.42 14.65 -12.57
CA LEU A 55 6.21 13.25 -12.88
C LEU A 55 4.70 13.00 -13.03
N ARG A 56 4.31 12.32 -14.11
CA ARG A 56 2.95 11.82 -14.29
C ARG A 56 2.88 10.35 -13.91
N VAL A 57 2.08 10.03 -12.90
CA VAL A 57 1.68 8.66 -12.56
C VAL A 57 0.33 8.41 -13.20
N ALA A 58 0.29 7.54 -14.20
CA ALA A 58 -0.94 7.25 -14.93
C ALA A 58 -1.96 6.58 -14.00
N LYS A 59 -3.26 6.84 -14.23
CA LYS A 59 -4.35 6.18 -13.49
C LYS A 59 -4.20 4.66 -13.45
N ASP A 60 -3.89 4.07 -14.59
CA ASP A 60 -3.77 2.61 -14.76
C ASP A 60 -2.58 2.01 -13.99
N THR A 61 -1.65 2.85 -13.51
CA THR A 61 -0.53 2.42 -12.68
C THR A 61 -0.97 2.16 -11.24
N TRP A 62 -1.81 3.03 -10.68
CA TRP A 62 -2.22 2.95 -9.28
C TRP A 62 -3.64 2.38 -9.09
N LEU A 63 -4.42 2.29 -10.17
CA LEU A 63 -5.72 1.65 -10.18
C LEU A 63 -5.72 0.50 -11.20
N PRO A 64 -5.79 -0.77 -10.77
CA PRO A 64 -5.78 -1.90 -11.68
C PRO A 64 -7.00 -1.89 -12.62
N PRO A 65 -6.85 -2.46 -13.84
CA PRO A 65 -7.95 -2.61 -14.78
C PRO A 65 -9.07 -3.46 -14.15
N GLY A 66 -10.29 -2.91 -14.14
CA GLY A 66 -11.43 -3.45 -13.39
C GLY A 66 -11.76 -2.66 -12.11
N GLY A 67 -10.99 -1.62 -11.79
CA GLY A 67 -11.31 -0.64 -10.76
C GLY A 67 -11.43 -1.27 -9.37
N PHE A 68 -12.49 -0.89 -8.64
CA PHE A 68 -12.67 -1.31 -7.25
C PHE A 68 -12.84 -2.83 -7.08
N GLU A 69 -13.52 -3.47 -8.03
CA GLU A 69 -13.80 -4.90 -7.98
C GLU A 69 -12.53 -5.76 -8.14
N ALA A 70 -11.60 -5.31 -8.97
CA ALA A 70 -10.30 -5.96 -9.13
C ALA A 70 -9.51 -5.91 -7.81
N LEU A 71 -9.59 -4.79 -7.10
CA LEU A 71 -8.93 -4.59 -5.80
C LEU A 71 -9.56 -5.46 -4.71
N GLU A 72 -10.89 -5.59 -4.67
CA GLU A 72 -11.56 -6.51 -3.73
C GLU A 72 -11.21 -7.97 -4.00
N LYS A 73 -11.21 -8.39 -5.27
CA LYS A 73 -10.80 -9.74 -5.66
C LYS A 73 -9.35 -10.03 -5.28
N ALA A 74 -8.45 -9.09 -5.54
CA ALA A 74 -7.05 -9.20 -5.16
C ALA A 74 -6.88 -9.30 -3.64
N ASN A 75 -7.55 -8.46 -2.86
CA ASN A 75 -7.49 -8.48 -1.40
C ASN A 75 -8.08 -9.76 -0.80
N LYS A 76 -9.21 -10.25 -1.32
CA LYS A 76 -9.79 -11.54 -0.92
C LYS A 76 -8.80 -12.68 -1.22
N HIS A 77 -8.16 -12.68 -2.38
CA HIS A 77 -7.15 -13.68 -2.74
C HIS A 77 -5.93 -13.63 -1.81
N LEU A 78 -5.45 -12.42 -1.48
CA LEU A 78 -4.31 -12.24 -0.57
C LEU A 78 -4.63 -12.67 0.87
N ALA A 79 -5.87 -12.47 1.33
CA ALA A 79 -6.36 -12.97 2.61
C ALA A 79 -6.41 -14.50 2.64
N VAL A 80 -6.87 -15.14 1.56
CA VAL A 80 -6.87 -16.61 1.41
C VAL A 80 -5.44 -17.16 1.42
N LEU A 81 -4.50 -16.54 0.71
CA LEU A 81 -3.10 -16.96 0.73
C LEU A 81 -2.46 -16.81 2.12
N LYS A 82 -2.74 -15.72 2.84
CA LYS A 82 -2.28 -15.55 4.23
C LYS A 82 -2.89 -16.58 5.17
N LEU A 83 -4.16 -16.93 4.97
CA LEU A 83 -4.82 -18.00 5.73
C LEU A 83 -4.17 -19.35 5.44
N GLN A 84 -3.95 -19.70 4.17
CA GLN A 84 -3.28 -20.93 3.76
C GLN A 84 -1.83 -21.01 4.27
N ALA A 85 -1.07 -19.91 4.26
CA ALA A 85 0.27 -19.86 4.80
C ALA A 85 0.30 -20.11 6.32
N ARG A 86 -0.69 -19.59 7.07
CA ARG A 86 -0.85 -19.89 8.50
C ARG A 86 -1.17 -21.37 8.74
N PHE A 87 -2.05 -21.97 7.95
CA PHE A 87 -2.38 -23.39 8.08
C PHE A 87 -1.21 -24.32 7.71
N ARG A 88 -0.40 -23.95 6.71
CA ARG A 88 0.80 -24.72 6.33
C ARG A 88 1.96 -24.56 7.32
N GLY A 89 1.99 -23.47 8.09
CA GLY A 89 3.03 -23.19 9.10
C GLY A 89 2.80 -23.83 10.47
N SER A 90 1.64 -24.46 10.72
CA SER A 90 1.28 -24.99 12.06
C SER A 90 1.57 -26.48 12.26
N SER A 91 2.21 -27.17 11.31
CA SER A 91 2.58 -28.59 11.46
C SER A 91 4.09 -28.83 11.30
N MET A 92 4.89 -28.26 12.20
CA MET A 92 6.12 -28.89 12.74
C MET A 92 6.82 -27.94 13.71
N ARG A 93 6.43 -27.98 14.99
CA ARG A 93 7.36 -27.72 16.10
C ARG A 93 7.05 -28.69 17.21
N ARG A 94 7.52 -29.93 17.03
CA ARG A 94 7.77 -30.85 18.13
C ARG A 94 9.29 -31.06 18.18
N LEU A 95 9.86 -30.70 19.33
CA LEU A 95 11.20 -31.05 19.83
C LEU A 95 12.41 -30.36 19.16
N LEU A 96 12.98 -29.39 19.87
CA LEU A 96 14.34 -29.45 20.47
C LEU A 96 14.81 -28.05 20.89
N GLY A 97 15.26 -27.93 22.15
CA GLY A 97 16.49 -27.21 22.49
C GLY A 97 16.48 -25.67 22.54
N THR A 98 16.68 -25.16 23.76
CA THR A 98 17.56 -24.03 24.11
C THR A 98 17.19 -22.61 23.62
N GLY A 99 16.50 -21.88 24.51
CA GLY A 99 16.98 -20.64 25.11
C GLY A 99 17.33 -19.45 24.22
N VAL A 100 16.41 -18.48 24.12
CA VAL A 100 16.72 -17.04 24.14
C VAL A 100 15.53 -16.30 24.79
N ARG A 101 15.76 -15.66 25.95
CA ARG A 101 14.81 -14.69 26.53
C ARG A 101 15.03 -13.35 25.82
N SER A 102 14.05 -12.86 25.08
CA SER A 102 14.00 -11.47 24.64
C SER A 102 13.03 -10.68 25.54
N THR A 103 13.56 -9.68 26.24
CA THR A 103 12.81 -8.78 27.12
C THR A 103 12.07 -7.74 26.27
N VAL A 104 10.74 -7.68 26.39
CA VAL A 104 9.91 -6.60 25.83
C VAL A 104 9.77 -5.53 26.91
N LYS A 105 10.13 -4.29 26.62
CA LYS A 105 9.75 -3.10 27.42
C LYS A 105 8.67 -2.35 26.65
N GLU A 106 7.46 -2.34 27.20
CA GLU A 106 6.43 -1.35 26.89
C GLU A 106 6.82 0.00 27.51
N ILE A 107 6.64 1.08 26.76
CA ILE A 107 6.67 2.44 27.29
C ILE A 107 5.29 3.03 26.99
N HIS A 108 4.52 3.29 28.04
CA HIS A 108 3.28 4.05 27.99
C HIS A 108 3.63 5.54 28.17
N GLY A 109 3.05 6.38 27.32
CA GLY A 109 3.00 7.84 27.45
C GLY A 109 1.62 8.32 27.03
#